data_AF-A0AA41X0K0-F1
#
_entry.id   AF-A0AA41X0K0-F1
#
_cell.length_a   1.000
_cell.length_b   1.000
_cell.length_c   1.000
_cell.angle_alpha   90.00
_cell.angle_beta   90.00
_cell.angle_gamma   90.00
#
_symmetry.space_group_name_H-M   'P 1'
#
loop_
_entity.id
_entity.type
_entity.pdbx_description
1 polymer ?
#
loop_
_entity_poly.entity_id
_entity_poly.type
_entity_poly.pdbx_seq_one_letter_code
_entity_poly.pdbx_strand_id
1 'polypeptide(L)' 'DAYPQYNFAGHKGYPTKAHFEAIAEFGVLDCYRKSFKPVKSLLEEK' A
#
# COMPACT_ATOMS: atom_id res chain seq x y z
N ASP A 1 -5.87 13.45 8.45
CA ASP A 1 -5.26 12.57 7.43
C ASP A 1 -4.91 11.24 8.06
N ALA A 2 -5.59 10.15 7.69
CA ALA A 2 -5.51 8.90 8.45
C ALA A 2 -4.17 8.15 8.30
N TYR A 3 -3.34 8.48 7.31
CA TYR A 3 -2.09 7.76 7.01
C TYR A 3 -1.08 8.66 6.27
N PRO A 4 -0.49 9.69 6.92
CA PRO A 4 0.42 10.61 6.27
C PRO A 4 1.65 9.90 5.66
N GLN A 5 2.12 8.83 6.29
CA GLN A 5 3.27 8.04 5.84
C GLN A 5 3.08 7.31 4.50
N TYR A 6 1.82 7.10 4.07
CA TYR A 6 1.55 6.46 2.78
C TYR A 6 1.43 7.47 1.63
N ASN A 7 1.43 8.78 1.92
CA ASN A 7 1.33 9.84 0.92
C ASN A 7 0.17 9.66 -0.08
N PHE A 8 -0.99 9.21 0.40
CA PHE A 8 -2.20 9.01 -0.42
C PHE A 8 -2.61 10.27 -1.19
N ALA A 9 -2.33 11.47 -0.64
CA ALA A 9 -2.58 12.73 -1.33
C ALA A 9 -1.81 12.85 -2.66
N GLY A 10 -0.58 12.34 -2.72
CA GLY A 10 0.29 12.42 -3.90
C GLY A 10 -0.07 11.44 -5.01
N HIS A 11 -0.44 10.20 -4.66
CA HIS A 11 -0.67 9.13 -5.65
C HIS A 11 -2.13 8.63 -5.69
N LYS A 12 -3.04 9.17 -4.87
CA LYS A 12 -4.49 8.88 -4.86
C LYS A 12 -4.87 7.40 -4.77
N GLY A 13 -4.03 6.59 -4.12
CA GLY A 13 -4.23 5.14 -4.01
C GLY A 13 -3.86 4.33 -5.25
N TYR A 14 -3.24 4.95 -6.27
CA TYR A 14 -2.65 4.21 -7.38
C TYR A 14 -1.39 3.46 -6.92
N PRO A 15 -1.12 2.26 -7.47
CA PRO A 15 0.05 1.45 -7.15
C PRO A 15 1.30 2.06 -7.80
N THR A 16 1.90 3.03 -7.12
CA THR A 16 3.18 3.64 -7.51
C THR A 16 4.32 3.03 -6.71
N LYS A 17 5.56 3.25 -7.15
CA LYS A 17 6.76 2.79 -6.42
C LYS A 17 6.77 3.30 -4.97
N ALA A 18 6.50 4.59 -4.77
CA ALA A 18 6.38 5.21 -3.45
C ALA A 18 5.31 4.54 -2.59
N HIS A 19 4.23 4.08 -3.21
CA HIS A 19 3.18 3.36 -2.49
C HIS A 19 3.64 2.00 -2.01
N PHE A 20 4.36 1.26 -2.84
CA PHE A 20 4.95 -0.02 -2.46
C PHE A 20 6.03 0.12 -1.39
N GLU A 21 6.86 1.17 -1.48
CA GLU A 21 7.85 1.49 -0.45
C GLU A 21 7.18 1.76 0.90
N ALA A 22 6.10 2.54 0.92
CA ALA A 22 5.33 2.77 2.15
C ALA A 22 4.66 1.49 2.68
N ILE A 23 4.13 0.63 1.80
CA ILE A 23 3.55 -0.67 2.23
C ILE A 23 4.62 -1.61 2.77
N ALA A 24 5.83 -1.61 2.20
CA ALA A 24 6.94 -2.43 2.66
C ALA A 24 7.45 -1.97 4.05
N GLU A 25 7.49 -0.66 4.29
CA GLU A 25 7.97 -0.08 5.56
C GLU A 25 6.91 -0.10 6.67
N PHE A 26 5.66 0.26 6.36
CA PHE A 26 4.58 0.42 7.35
C PHE A 26 3.58 -0.74 7.37
N GLY A 27 3.60 -1.62 6.36
CA GLY A 27 2.71 -2.77 6.22
C GLY A 27 1.50 -2.52 5.32
N VAL A 28 0.71 -3.58 5.10
CA VAL A 28 -0.55 -3.50 4.35
C VAL A 28 -1.66 -3.05 5.31
N LEU A 29 -2.32 -1.93 5.00
CA LEU A 29 -3.53 -1.44 5.68
C LEU A 29 -4.78 -2.27 5.35
N ASP A 30 -5.76 -2.25 6.23
CA ASP A 30 -6.99 -3.04 6.03
C ASP A 30 -7.90 -2.47 4.93
N CYS A 31 -7.74 -1.19 4.58
CA CYS A 31 -8.44 -0.54 3.46
C CYS A 31 -7.98 -1.03 2.07
N TYR A 32 -6.87 -1.79 1.99
CA TYR A 32 -6.41 -2.33 0.72
C TYR A 32 -7.27 -3.49 0.25
N ARG A 33 -7.54 -3.48 -1.07
CA ARG A 33 -8.20 -4.62 -1.72
C ARG A 33 -7.19 -5.75 -1.89
N LYS A 34 -7.22 -6.71 -0.95
CA LYS A 34 -6.37 -7.91 -0.90
C LYS A 34 -6.48 -8.80 -2.15
N SER A 35 -7.54 -8.63 -2.96
CA SER A 35 -7.72 -9.30 -4.25
C SER A 35 -6.80 -8.77 -5.37
N PHE A 36 -6.23 -7.56 -5.24
CA PHE A 36 -5.31 -7.04 -6.25
C PHE A 36 -3.99 -7.80 -6.19
N LYS A 37 -3.54 -8.33 -7.32
CA LYS A 37 -2.24 -9.00 -7.49
C LYS A 37 -1.10 -8.36 -6.68
N PRO A 38 -0.82 -7.04 -6.77
CA PRO A 38 0.28 -6.44 -6.03
C PRO A 38 0.10 -6.51 -4.50
N VAL A 39 -1.11 -6.27 -3.99
CA VAL A 39 -1.40 -6.35 -2.56
C VAL A 39 -1.35 -7.80 -2.09
N LYS A 40 -1.85 -8.74 -2.91
CA LYS A 40 -1.82 -10.18 -2.63
C LYS A 40 -0.39 -10.69 -2.52
N SER A 41 0.48 -10.35 -3.48
CA SER A 41 1.90 -10.70 -3.44
C SER A 41 2.59 -10.18 -2.18
N LEU A 42 2.31 -8.93 -1.78
CA LEU A 42 2.87 -8.36 -0.54
C LEU A 42 2.36 -9.05 0.74
N LEU A 43 1.15 -9.63 0.71
CA LEU A 43 0.61 -10.40 1.83
C LEU A 43 1.11 -11.85 1.86
N GLU A 44 1.40 -12.44 0.71
CA GLU A 44 1.90 -13.83 0.57
C GLU A 44 3.41 -13.95 0.82
N GLU A 45 4.17 -12.86 0.72
CA GLU A 45 5.63 -12.84 0.97
C GLU A 45 6.00 -12.74 2.47
N LYS A 46 5.02 -12.95 3.35
CA LYS A 46 5.19 -13.03 4.82
C LYS A 46 5.08 -14.46 5.31
#